data_AF-A0A3B9DNG3-F1
#
_entry.id   AF-A0A3B9DNG3-F1
#
_cell.length_a   1.000
_cell.length_b   1.000
_cell.length_c   1.000
_cell.angle_alpha   90.00
_cell.angle_beta   90.00
_cell.angle_gamma   90.00
#
_symmetry.space_group_name_H-M   'P 1'
#
loop_
_entity.id
_entity.type
_entity.pdbx_description
1 polymer ?
#
loop_
_entity_poly.entity_id
_entity_poly.type
_entity_poly.pdbx_seq_one_letter_code
_entity_poly.pdbx_strand_id
1 'polypeptide(L)'
;AIYDAGGEIPDYLEMDRNTLGELLGQLSRVESAVLQYQTLDDACAAGLSISSAQTSNMGIHVTDPGAGFAFNPDRPQMILFAKEGGERIPRLDIGHCDGDTFVGEEGFQPVGAVFNIQLSEDHPDAFAGELDNWHVHHNTCAGGTLENANAVNREAEVTAVSVSAEECRAGGGQFAPVIPSWMMHTYVVPEFDPQGGVFSMFNSSVWPLVSSPERLLEIRTVGEDDAVAAPIINFSFGDIEAKVGETIRFGNADGVPHTVTAGSSIDPRPDEFDSGLMGTGANYDVSFDQPGRYQIFCALHPEMQATVVIN
;
A
#
# COMPACT_ATOMS: atom_id res chain seq x y z
N ALA A 1 -20.62 -6.03 13.80
CA ALA A 1 -21.96 -5.78 13.23
C ALA A 1 -22.62 -7.04 12.63
N ILE A 2 -22.18 -7.53 11.46
CA ILE A 2 -22.78 -8.71 10.79
C ILE A 2 -22.72 -9.96 11.68
N TYR A 3 -21.59 -10.17 12.34
CA TYR A 3 -21.35 -11.25 13.29
C TYR A 3 -22.38 -11.28 14.42
N ASP A 4 -22.55 -10.16 15.11
CA ASP A 4 -23.40 -10.00 16.32
C ASP A 4 -24.90 -10.05 16.00
N ALA A 5 -25.28 -9.55 14.82
CA ALA A 5 -26.65 -9.60 14.32
C ALA A 5 -27.08 -11.02 13.90
N GLY A 6 -26.16 -11.99 13.87
CA GLY A 6 -26.43 -13.34 13.35
C GLY A 6 -26.70 -13.38 11.84
N GLY A 7 -26.42 -12.28 11.12
CA GLY A 7 -26.63 -12.17 9.68
C GLY A 7 -25.73 -13.13 8.89
N GLU A 8 -26.16 -13.49 7.69
CA GLU A 8 -25.37 -14.30 6.75
C GLU A 8 -24.01 -13.65 6.49
N ILE A 9 -22.96 -14.47 6.45
CA ILE A 9 -21.59 -13.99 6.21
C ILE A 9 -21.41 -13.93 4.70
N PRO A 10 -21.00 -12.78 4.13
CA PRO A 10 -20.83 -12.69 2.68
C PRO A 10 -19.76 -13.66 2.17
N ASP A 11 -20.08 -14.38 1.09
CA ASP A 11 -19.19 -15.38 0.48
C ASP A 11 -17.81 -14.81 0.11
N TYR A 12 -17.72 -13.51 -0.22
CA TYR A 12 -16.46 -12.83 -0.58
C TYR A 12 -15.45 -12.71 0.58
N LEU A 13 -15.84 -13.02 1.82
CA LEU A 13 -14.90 -13.12 2.94
C LEU A 13 -14.27 -14.52 3.03
N GLU A 14 -14.74 -15.48 2.23
CA GLU A 14 -14.26 -16.87 2.09
C GLU A 14 -14.06 -17.63 3.41
N MET A 15 -14.86 -17.26 4.44
CA MET A 15 -14.70 -17.74 5.81
C MET A 15 -16.03 -18.09 6.51
N ASP A 16 -15.98 -19.06 7.43
CA ASP A 16 -17.14 -19.43 8.25
C ASP A 16 -17.31 -18.52 9.49
N ARG A 17 -18.38 -18.74 10.28
CA ARG A 17 -18.65 -17.92 11.48
C ARG A 17 -17.63 -18.12 12.59
N ASN A 18 -16.99 -19.28 12.68
CA ASN A 18 -15.95 -19.52 13.68
C ASN A 18 -14.69 -18.74 13.31
N THR A 19 -14.27 -18.80 12.05
CA THR A 19 -13.13 -18.02 11.51
C THR A 19 -13.37 -16.51 11.64
N LEU A 20 -14.54 -16.00 11.27
CA LEU A 20 -14.89 -14.58 11.45
C LEU A 20 -14.90 -14.18 12.94
N GLY A 21 -15.35 -15.07 13.82
CA GLY A 21 -15.32 -14.85 15.28
C GLY A 21 -13.89 -14.80 15.84
N GLU A 22 -12.99 -15.62 15.31
CA GLU A 22 -11.57 -15.60 15.67
C GLU A 22 -10.88 -14.33 15.15
N LEU A 23 -11.12 -13.94 13.89
CA LEU A 23 -10.62 -12.70 13.29
C LEU A 23 -11.02 -11.48 14.13
N LEU A 24 -12.30 -11.36 14.51
CA LEU A 24 -12.78 -10.26 15.36
C LEU A 24 -12.13 -10.29 16.76
N GLY A 25 -11.88 -11.48 17.32
CA GLY A 25 -11.15 -11.64 18.58
C GLY A 25 -9.67 -11.26 18.48
N GLN A 26 -9.02 -11.51 17.34
CA GLN A 26 -7.66 -11.07 17.05
C GLN A 26 -7.60 -9.55 16.85
N LEU A 27 -8.51 -8.97 16.07
CA LEU A 27 -8.58 -7.52 15.83
C LEU A 27 -8.84 -6.73 17.12
N SER A 28 -9.70 -7.19 18.02
CA SER A 28 -9.92 -6.53 19.32
C SER A 28 -8.71 -6.64 20.28
N ARG A 29 -7.83 -7.64 20.08
CA ARG A 29 -6.52 -7.68 20.76
C ARG A 29 -5.57 -6.62 20.20
N VAL A 30 -5.55 -6.42 18.88
CA VAL A 30 -4.80 -5.31 18.25
C VAL A 30 -5.33 -3.95 18.69
N GLU A 31 -6.65 -3.77 18.71
CA GLU A 31 -7.32 -2.58 19.26
C GLU A 31 -6.84 -2.30 20.69
N SER A 32 -6.85 -3.32 21.55
CA SER A 32 -6.36 -3.21 22.93
C SER A 32 -4.86 -2.87 23.02
N ALA A 33 -4.05 -3.44 22.13
CA ALA A 33 -2.60 -3.20 22.08
C ALA A 33 -2.22 -1.84 21.45
N VAL A 34 -3.11 -1.24 20.66
CA VAL A 34 -2.97 0.09 20.07
C VAL A 34 -3.45 1.16 21.06
N LEU A 35 -4.66 1.01 21.61
CA LEU A 35 -5.29 1.98 22.52
C LEU A 35 -4.68 2.03 23.93
N GLN A 36 -3.70 1.18 24.25
CA GLN A 36 -2.88 1.35 25.46
C GLN A 36 -1.98 2.60 25.39
N TYR A 37 -1.68 3.10 24.18
CA TYR A 37 -0.92 4.32 23.94
C TYR A 37 -1.87 5.42 23.43
N GLN A 38 -2.49 6.17 24.33
CA GLN A 38 -3.49 7.18 23.95
C GLN A 38 -2.84 8.43 23.35
N THR A 39 -1.56 8.65 23.65
CA THR A 39 -0.74 9.77 23.21
C THR A 39 0.64 9.28 22.77
N LEU A 40 1.39 10.15 22.09
CA LEU A 40 2.80 9.89 21.78
C LEU A 40 3.69 9.97 23.03
N ASP A 41 3.26 10.69 24.09
CA ASP A 41 3.93 10.65 25.40
C ASP A 41 3.88 9.24 26.01
N ASP A 42 2.72 8.56 25.97
CA ASP A 42 2.59 7.17 26.46
C ASP A 42 3.54 6.23 25.71
N ALA A 43 3.72 6.43 24.41
CA ALA A 43 4.63 5.64 23.59
C ALA A 43 6.11 5.94 23.90
N CYS A 44 6.48 7.22 24.05
CA CYS A 44 7.83 7.63 24.46
C CYS A 44 8.19 7.08 25.86
N ALA A 45 7.30 7.22 26.84
CA ALA A 45 7.47 6.72 28.20
C ALA A 45 7.53 5.17 28.29
N ALA A 46 6.94 4.48 27.32
CA ALA A 46 7.08 3.02 27.16
C ALA A 46 8.34 2.59 26.37
N GLY A 47 9.13 3.54 25.87
CA GLY A 47 10.39 3.29 25.15
C GLY A 47 10.23 2.91 23.68
N LEU A 48 9.10 3.25 23.05
CA LEU A 48 8.89 3.06 21.62
C LEU A 48 9.63 4.15 20.81
N SER A 49 10.03 3.83 19.58
CA SER A 49 10.79 4.73 18.72
C SER A 49 9.93 5.30 17.59
N ILE A 50 9.75 6.62 17.56
CA ILE A 50 8.92 7.31 16.56
C ILE A 50 9.70 7.50 15.26
N SER A 51 9.15 6.99 14.15
CA SER A 51 9.65 7.24 12.80
C SER A 51 9.16 8.58 12.27
N SER A 52 10.07 9.40 11.75
CA SER A 52 9.75 10.65 11.06
C SER A 52 9.29 10.46 9.60
N ALA A 53 8.93 9.25 9.17
CA ALA A 53 8.35 9.00 7.87
C ALA A 53 6.82 8.93 7.98
N GLN A 54 6.10 9.75 7.20
CA GLN A 54 4.65 9.69 7.04
C GLN A 54 4.29 9.70 5.55
N THR A 55 3.27 8.94 5.19
CA THR A 55 2.45 9.17 3.99
C THR A 55 1.02 9.49 4.42
N SER A 56 0.30 10.27 3.60
CA SER A 56 -1.12 10.60 3.85
C SER A 56 -1.92 9.32 4.15
N ASN A 57 -2.85 9.40 5.10
CA ASN A 57 -3.67 8.28 5.60
C ASN A 57 -2.94 7.12 6.30
N MET A 58 -1.60 7.04 6.29
CA MET A 58 -0.84 5.93 6.92
C MET A 58 -0.43 6.20 8.37
N GLY A 59 -0.52 7.45 8.82
CA GLY A 59 0.05 7.88 10.10
C GLY A 59 1.58 7.80 10.15
N ILE A 60 2.13 7.96 11.34
CA ILE A 60 3.56 7.79 11.67
C ILE A 60 3.78 6.44 12.35
N HIS A 61 4.90 5.79 12.02
CA HIS A 61 5.25 4.46 12.54
C HIS A 61 5.98 4.56 13.88
N VAL A 62 5.35 4.13 14.96
CA VAL A 62 5.89 4.16 16.32
C VAL A 62 6.28 2.75 16.73
N THR A 63 7.59 2.44 16.68
CA THR A 63 8.13 1.07 16.70
C THR A 63 8.40 0.56 18.10
N ASP A 64 7.95 -0.66 18.42
CA ASP A 64 8.32 -1.38 19.65
C ASP A 64 9.56 -2.26 19.42
N PRO A 65 10.75 -1.89 19.97
CA PRO A 65 11.98 -2.66 19.79
C PRO A 65 11.96 -4.04 20.48
N GLY A 66 10.97 -4.32 21.34
CA GLY A 66 10.80 -5.58 22.06
C GLY A 66 9.72 -6.52 21.51
N ALA A 67 9.01 -6.16 20.44
CA ALA A 67 7.94 -6.99 19.86
C ALA A 67 8.45 -8.26 19.16
N GLY A 68 9.67 -8.24 18.61
CA GLY A 68 10.24 -9.35 17.83
C GLY A 68 9.69 -9.41 16.39
N PHE A 69 9.87 -10.55 15.70
CA PHE A 69 9.56 -10.71 14.27
C PHE A 69 8.50 -11.79 13.96
N ALA A 70 7.62 -12.08 14.93
CA ALA A 70 6.51 -13.00 14.78
C ALA A 70 5.18 -12.23 14.82
N PHE A 71 4.14 -12.78 14.19
CA PHE A 71 2.79 -12.25 14.37
C PHE A 71 2.35 -12.37 15.83
N ASN A 72 1.88 -11.26 16.42
CA ASN A 72 1.29 -11.26 17.76
C ASN A 72 0.31 -10.08 17.91
N PRO A 73 -1.01 -10.31 17.88
CA PRO A 73 -1.98 -9.23 17.98
C PRO A 73 -2.01 -8.55 19.37
N ASP A 74 -1.45 -9.16 20.42
CA ASP A 74 -1.29 -8.47 21.72
C ASP A 74 -0.08 -7.51 21.75
N ARG A 75 0.83 -7.60 20.77
CA ARG A 75 2.06 -6.81 20.72
C ARG A 75 2.58 -6.65 19.27
N PRO A 76 1.98 -5.75 18.47
CA PRO A 76 2.46 -5.45 17.13
C PRO A 76 3.88 -4.84 17.11
N GLN A 77 4.57 -4.95 15.97
CA GLN A 77 5.91 -4.37 15.81
C GLN A 77 5.91 -2.84 15.78
N MET A 78 4.83 -2.22 15.29
CA MET A 78 4.65 -0.77 15.30
C MET A 78 3.20 -0.41 15.58
N ILE A 79 3.00 0.73 16.23
CA ILE A 79 1.71 1.40 16.39
C ILE A 79 1.65 2.57 15.39
N LEU A 80 0.49 2.80 14.79
CA LEU A 80 0.23 3.91 13.88
C LEU A 80 -0.45 5.05 14.63
N PHE A 81 0.06 6.27 14.46
CA PHE A 81 -0.56 7.48 14.96
C PHE A 81 -0.85 8.47 13.81
N ALA A 82 -2.05 9.07 13.76
CA ALA A 82 -2.41 10.04 12.72
C ALA A 82 -3.13 11.26 13.31
N LYS A 83 -3.13 12.38 12.56
CA LYS A 83 -3.98 13.55 12.84
C LYS A 83 -5.34 13.39 12.15
N GLU A 84 -6.37 13.99 12.73
CA GLU A 84 -7.74 14.02 12.19
C GLU A 84 -7.75 14.36 10.68
N GLY A 85 -8.57 13.65 9.89
CA GLY A 85 -8.62 13.82 8.44
C GLY A 85 -7.47 13.16 7.64
N GLY A 86 -6.51 12.49 8.29
CA GLY A 86 -5.43 11.76 7.62
C GLY A 86 -4.35 12.66 7.01
N GLU A 87 -4.29 13.93 7.43
CA GLU A 87 -3.47 14.99 6.84
C GLU A 87 -1.98 14.63 6.73
N ARG A 88 -1.34 15.14 5.66
CA ARG A 88 0.10 15.00 5.43
C ARG A 88 0.86 16.06 6.22
N ILE A 89 1.71 15.61 7.13
CA ILE A 89 2.62 16.44 7.92
C ILE A 89 4.00 16.38 7.25
N PRO A 90 4.68 17.52 7.02
CA PRO A 90 6.06 17.49 6.54
C PRO A 90 6.99 16.80 7.55
N ARG A 91 7.99 16.08 7.04
CA ARG A 91 8.93 15.26 7.84
C ARG A 91 9.63 16.02 8.98
N LEU A 92 9.81 17.33 8.84
CA LEU A 92 10.41 18.21 9.85
C LEU A 92 9.48 18.54 11.02
N ASP A 93 8.16 18.48 10.79
CA ASP A 93 7.16 19.01 11.71
C ASP A 93 6.55 17.91 12.59
N ILE A 94 6.73 16.63 12.21
CA ILE A 94 6.24 15.45 12.96
C ILE A 94 6.70 15.49 14.43
N GLY A 95 8.02 15.40 14.68
CA GLY A 95 8.58 15.39 16.04
C GLY A 95 9.43 14.16 16.39
N HIS A 96 9.75 14.04 17.68
CA HIS A 96 10.59 12.99 18.28
C HIS A 96 10.34 12.85 19.79
N CYS A 97 10.83 11.78 20.42
CA CYS A 97 10.85 11.66 21.89
C CYS A 97 12.11 12.34 22.49
N ASP A 98 11.93 13.17 23.51
CA ASP A 98 12.99 13.63 24.43
C ASP A 98 12.77 12.96 25.80
N GLY A 99 13.35 11.76 25.97
CA GLY A 99 13.04 10.88 27.10
C GLY A 99 11.60 10.39 27.06
N ASP A 100 10.88 10.55 28.16
CA ASP A 100 9.51 10.05 28.38
C ASP A 100 8.42 10.98 27.79
N THR A 101 8.77 11.91 26.89
CA THR A 101 7.86 12.96 26.39
C THR A 101 8.11 13.27 24.93
N PHE A 102 7.04 13.52 24.18
CA PHE A 102 7.05 13.86 22.77
C PHE A 102 7.25 15.36 22.53
N VAL A 103 8.07 15.69 21.53
CA VAL A 103 8.37 17.06 21.10
C VAL A 103 8.16 17.13 19.58
N GLY A 104 7.00 17.66 19.18
CA GLY A 104 6.50 17.64 17.80
C GLY A 104 5.17 18.38 17.63
N GLU A 105 4.50 18.12 16.50
CA GLU A 105 3.13 18.59 16.23
C GLU A 105 2.09 17.92 17.15
N GLU A 106 1.12 18.70 17.64
CA GLU A 106 0.02 18.18 18.46
C GLU A 106 -1.09 17.52 17.61
N GLY A 107 -1.98 16.76 18.26
CA GLY A 107 -3.22 16.23 17.65
C GLY A 107 -3.11 14.84 17.02
N PHE A 108 -1.99 14.15 17.19
CA PHE A 108 -1.88 12.72 16.87
C PHE A 108 -2.74 11.87 17.81
N GLN A 109 -3.42 10.88 17.23
CA GLN A 109 -4.19 9.85 17.94
C GLN A 109 -3.76 8.47 17.42
N PRO A 110 -3.79 7.40 18.24
CA PRO A 110 -3.53 6.04 17.77
C PRO A 110 -4.64 5.60 16.81
N VAL A 111 -4.29 4.89 15.73
CA VAL A 111 -5.26 4.48 14.68
C VAL A 111 -5.21 3.00 14.29
N GLY A 112 -4.05 2.37 14.49
CA GLY A 112 -3.76 1.05 13.95
C GLY A 112 -2.40 0.52 14.36
N ALA A 113 -2.02 -0.58 13.74
CA ALA A 113 -0.79 -1.32 13.99
C ALA A 113 -0.11 -1.71 12.67
N VAL A 114 1.17 -2.10 12.76
CA VAL A 114 1.91 -2.74 11.66
C VAL A 114 2.61 -3.98 12.17
N PHE A 115 2.45 -5.07 11.41
CA PHE A 115 3.18 -6.30 11.59
C PHE A 115 4.35 -6.35 10.60
N ASN A 116 5.51 -6.79 11.08
CA ASN A 116 6.70 -7.00 10.25
C ASN A 116 7.29 -8.38 10.55
N ILE A 117 7.21 -9.27 9.57
CA ILE A 117 7.68 -10.66 9.64
C ILE A 117 8.83 -10.85 8.66
N GLN A 118 9.81 -11.67 8.99
CA GLN A 118 10.96 -11.92 8.11
C GLN A 118 10.51 -12.44 6.74
N LEU A 119 11.10 -11.91 5.67
CA LEU A 119 10.72 -12.27 4.29
C LEU A 119 10.94 -13.76 3.99
N SER A 120 9.92 -14.38 3.43
CA SER A 120 9.84 -15.79 3.02
C SER A 120 9.41 -15.90 1.54
N GLU A 121 9.49 -17.11 0.97
CA GLU A 121 9.01 -17.39 -0.40
C GLU A 121 7.47 -17.29 -0.47
N ASP A 122 6.79 -17.91 0.49
CA ASP A 122 5.34 -17.78 0.71
C ASP A 122 4.98 -16.58 1.61
N HIS A 123 3.72 -16.14 1.57
CA HIS A 123 3.17 -15.21 2.56
C HIS A 123 3.03 -15.91 3.94
N PRO A 124 3.26 -15.21 5.08
CA PRO A 124 3.04 -15.77 6.41
C PRO A 124 1.55 -15.86 6.77
N ASP A 125 1.14 -16.94 7.45
CA ASP A 125 -0.15 -16.96 8.17
C ASP A 125 -0.13 -15.95 9.33
N ALA A 126 -1.15 -15.07 9.45
CA ALA A 126 -1.33 -14.20 10.61
C ALA A 126 -2.77 -14.17 11.13
N PHE A 127 -3.69 -13.44 10.49
CA PHE A 127 -5.07 -13.36 10.96
C PHE A 127 -5.90 -14.58 10.51
N ALA A 128 -7.07 -14.78 11.11
CA ALA A 128 -7.96 -15.89 10.78
C ALA A 128 -8.72 -15.62 9.47
N GLY A 129 -8.34 -16.36 8.41
CA GLY A 129 -8.91 -16.24 7.05
C GLY A 129 -7.89 -15.69 6.05
N GLU A 130 -8.25 -15.61 4.78
CA GLU A 130 -7.31 -15.27 3.69
C GLU A 130 -7.26 -13.76 3.38
N LEU A 131 -7.43 -12.91 4.41
CA LEU A 131 -7.50 -11.45 4.28
C LEU A 131 -6.15 -10.72 4.55
N ASP A 132 -5.09 -11.47 4.87
CA ASP A 132 -3.77 -10.92 5.21
C ASP A 132 -3.10 -10.24 4.00
N ASN A 133 -3.16 -8.90 3.95
CA ASN A 133 -2.57 -8.09 2.89
C ASN A 133 -1.08 -7.81 3.17
N TRP A 134 -0.23 -8.79 2.86
CA TRP A 134 1.23 -8.67 2.97
C TRP A 134 1.85 -8.00 1.73
N HIS A 135 2.70 -6.99 1.95
CA HIS A 135 3.49 -6.35 0.91
C HIS A 135 4.95 -6.16 1.34
N VAL A 136 5.81 -5.77 0.39
CA VAL A 136 7.24 -5.50 0.63
C VAL A 136 7.57 -4.06 0.29
N HIS A 137 8.38 -3.41 1.13
CA HIS A 137 8.87 -2.06 0.89
C HIS A 137 10.12 -2.09 0.00
N HIS A 138 10.03 -1.43 -1.16
CA HIS A 138 11.14 -1.27 -2.12
C HIS A 138 11.71 0.15 -2.08
N ASN A 139 12.94 0.32 -2.58
CA ASN A 139 13.62 1.62 -2.77
C ASN A 139 13.48 2.59 -1.56
N THR A 140 13.61 2.05 -0.35
CA THR A 140 13.30 2.73 0.91
C THR A 140 14.54 3.42 1.49
N CYS A 141 14.39 4.67 1.95
CA CYS A 141 15.46 5.41 2.62
C CYS A 141 15.24 5.48 4.14
N ALA A 142 16.06 4.75 4.90
CA ALA A 142 16.00 4.71 6.36
C ALA A 142 17.06 5.59 7.02
N GLY A 143 16.74 6.20 8.18
CA GLY A 143 17.73 6.83 9.07
C GLY A 143 18.60 7.93 8.45
N GLY A 144 18.04 8.77 7.58
CA GLY A 144 18.75 9.90 6.96
C GLY A 144 19.19 10.96 7.96
N THR A 145 20.47 11.37 7.90
CA THR A 145 20.98 12.47 8.73
C THR A 145 20.84 13.81 8.00
N LEU A 146 20.14 14.81 8.51
CA LEU A 146 19.24 14.90 9.69
C LEU A 146 17.95 15.59 9.15
N GLU A 147 17.32 16.65 9.66
CA GLU A 147 17.56 17.75 10.62
C GLU A 147 18.72 18.78 10.45
N ASN A 148 19.55 18.99 9.41
CA ASN A 148 19.97 18.39 8.14
C ASN A 148 18.98 17.92 7.06
N ALA A 149 17.68 18.19 7.19
CA ALA A 149 16.91 18.57 6.00
C ALA A 149 17.36 19.99 5.60
N ASN A 150 18.60 20.08 5.08
CA ASN A 150 19.25 21.31 4.61
C ASN A 150 19.40 21.32 3.08
N ALA A 151 18.96 20.26 2.39
CA ALA A 151 18.94 20.15 0.93
C ALA A 151 17.60 19.63 0.35
N VAL A 152 16.66 19.19 1.20
CA VAL A 152 15.30 18.83 0.76
C VAL A 152 14.51 20.13 0.56
N ASN A 153 13.95 20.36 -0.63
CA ASN A 153 13.00 21.46 -0.82
C ASN A 153 11.74 21.15 0.01
N ARG A 154 11.27 22.10 0.83
CA ARG A 154 10.03 21.96 1.61
C ARG A 154 8.78 21.83 0.74
N GLU A 155 8.88 22.19 -0.53
CA GLU A 155 7.82 22.04 -1.54
C GLU A 155 7.91 20.72 -2.31
N ALA A 156 8.98 19.92 -2.12
CA ALA A 156 9.14 18.65 -2.82
C ALA A 156 8.49 17.49 -2.04
N GLU A 157 7.80 16.61 -2.77
CA GLU A 157 7.03 15.53 -2.20
C GLU A 157 7.90 14.38 -1.69
N VAL A 158 8.27 14.41 -0.41
CA VAL A 158 8.73 13.19 0.28
C VAL A 158 7.50 12.32 0.56
N THR A 159 7.28 11.30 -0.26
CA THR A 159 6.50 10.11 0.11
C THR A 159 7.46 9.07 0.71
N ALA A 160 6.93 7.92 1.18
CA ALA A 160 7.76 6.85 1.74
C ALA A 160 8.51 6.02 0.66
N VAL A 161 8.53 6.48 -0.60
CA VAL A 161 9.01 5.75 -1.78
C VAL A 161 9.72 6.72 -2.74
N SER A 162 10.49 6.19 -3.69
CA SER A 162 11.11 6.93 -4.81
C SER A 162 11.96 8.16 -4.44
N VAL A 163 12.95 7.97 -3.55
CA VAL A 163 14.21 8.74 -3.63
C VAL A 163 15.31 7.81 -4.14
N SER A 164 16.23 8.32 -4.95
CA SER A 164 17.34 7.49 -5.45
C SER A 164 18.30 7.07 -4.34
N ALA A 165 19.09 6.03 -4.60
CA ALA A 165 20.19 5.62 -3.72
C ALA A 165 21.30 6.70 -3.60
N GLU A 166 21.34 7.70 -4.47
CA GLU A 166 22.26 8.84 -4.35
C GLU A 166 21.66 9.91 -3.43
N GLU A 167 20.42 10.35 -3.69
CA GLU A 167 19.71 11.33 -2.85
C GLU A 167 19.55 10.86 -1.41
N CYS A 168 19.22 9.58 -1.20
CA CYS A 168 19.14 9.00 0.13
C CYS A 168 20.47 9.10 0.89
N ARG A 169 21.60 8.80 0.23
CA ARG A 169 22.94 8.90 0.84
C ARG A 169 23.41 10.35 1.01
N ALA A 170 22.97 11.25 0.13
CA ALA A 170 23.24 12.68 0.23
C ALA A 170 22.47 13.32 1.40
N GLY A 171 21.22 12.88 1.63
CA GLY A 171 20.46 13.04 2.88
C GLY A 171 20.94 12.11 4.01
N GLY A 172 22.17 11.61 3.93
CA GLY A 172 22.87 10.89 4.99
C GLY A 172 22.24 9.56 5.44
N GLY A 173 21.41 8.94 4.60
CA GLY A 173 20.59 7.78 4.93
C GLY A 173 21.03 6.46 4.34
N GLN A 174 20.43 5.40 4.87
CA GLN A 174 20.63 4.01 4.47
C GLN A 174 19.56 3.61 3.46
N PHE A 175 19.95 3.56 2.19
CA PHE A 175 19.08 3.10 1.11
C PHE A 175 19.00 1.56 1.10
N ALA A 176 17.79 1.03 1.25
CA ALA A 176 17.46 -0.37 1.05
C ALA A 176 16.67 -0.54 -0.26
N PRO A 177 17.21 -1.22 -1.29
CA PRO A 177 16.46 -1.48 -2.53
C PRO A 177 15.25 -2.39 -2.29
N VAL A 178 15.33 -3.24 -1.26
CA VAL A 178 14.25 -4.04 -0.72
C VAL A 178 14.42 -4.13 0.80
N ILE A 179 13.35 -3.98 1.56
CA ILE A 179 13.29 -4.27 2.99
C ILE A 179 13.05 -5.79 3.14
N PRO A 180 13.89 -6.54 3.88
CA PRO A 180 13.80 -8.00 3.96
C PRO A 180 12.73 -8.49 4.96
N SER A 181 11.55 -7.87 4.93
CA SER A 181 10.37 -8.27 5.71
C SER A 181 9.08 -8.11 4.91
N TRP A 182 8.16 -9.05 5.10
CA TRP A 182 6.75 -8.83 4.81
C TRP A 182 6.19 -7.82 5.81
N MET A 183 5.47 -6.81 5.31
CA MET A 183 4.78 -5.79 6.11
C MET A 183 3.27 -5.90 5.90
N MET A 184 2.49 -5.64 6.94
CA MET A 184 1.02 -5.55 6.86
C MET A 184 0.52 -4.51 7.87
N HIS A 185 -0.41 -3.65 7.47
CA HIS A 185 -1.05 -2.63 8.32
C HIS A 185 -2.46 -3.07 8.73
N THR A 186 -2.84 -2.79 9.97
CA THR A 186 -4.15 -3.16 10.54
C THR A 186 -4.75 -1.95 11.26
N TYR A 187 -5.87 -1.43 10.78
CA TYR A 187 -6.59 -0.30 11.40
C TYR A 187 -7.65 -0.80 12.36
N VAL A 188 -7.80 -0.12 13.50
CA VAL A 188 -8.61 -0.60 14.64
C VAL A 188 -9.47 0.47 15.31
N VAL A 189 -9.27 1.75 14.98
CA VAL A 189 -10.06 2.87 15.54
C VAL A 189 -11.12 3.29 14.51
N PRO A 190 -12.44 3.18 14.77
CA PRO A 190 -13.48 3.40 13.76
C PRO A 190 -13.48 4.78 13.09
N GLU A 191 -13.09 5.83 13.81
CA GLU A 191 -12.96 7.19 13.30
C GLU A 191 -11.79 7.36 12.32
N PHE A 192 -10.84 6.45 12.36
CA PHE A 192 -9.68 6.33 11.47
C PHE A 192 -9.69 5.00 10.71
N ASP A 193 -10.85 4.36 10.58
CA ASP A 193 -11.07 3.31 9.57
C ASP A 193 -10.83 3.97 8.20
N PRO A 194 -9.75 3.62 7.47
CA PRO A 194 -9.60 4.10 6.11
C PRO A 194 -10.82 3.59 5.35
N GLN A 195 -11.53 4.43 4.59
CA GLN A 195 -12.94 4.15 4.20
C GLN A 195 -13.18 2.97 3.23
N GLY A 196 -12.21 2.06 3.08
CA GLY A 196 -12.35 0.71 2.52
C GLY A 196 -12.03 -0.44 3.51
N GLY A 197 -11.67 -0.19 4.78
CA GLY A 197 -11.55 -1.20 5.84
C GLY A 197 -10.13 -1.59 6.29
N VAL A 198 -10.10 -2.59 7.18
CA VAL A 198 -8.99 -3.09 8.05
C VAL A 198 -7.56 -3.10 7.47
N PHE A 199 -7.35 -3.44 6.20
CA PHE A 199 -6.02 -3.62 5.58
C PHE A 199 -5.74 -2.60 4.46
N SER A 200 -5.04 -1.51 4.75
CA SER A 200 -4.93 -0.38 3.79
C SER A 200 -3.62 0.41 3.83
N MET A 201 -2.95 0.51 2.69
CA MET A 201 -2.72 1.85 2.13
C MET A 201 -3.70 2.19 1.00
N PHE A 202 -4.24 1.16 0.32
CA PHE A 202 -5.47 1.22 -0.47
C PHE A 202 -6.23 -0.12 -0.29
N ASN A 203 -7.27 -0.16 0.55
CA ASN A 203 -8.02 -1.40 0.79
C ASN A 203 -8.89 -1.76 -0.43
N SER A 204 -8.62 -2.93 -1.02
CA SER A 204 -9.43 -3.56 -2.07
C SER A 204 -9.94 -4.95 -1.66
N SER A 205 -10.20 -5.15 -0.37
CA SER A 205 -10.94 -6.27 0.26
C SER A 205 -12.37 -5.86 0.67
N VAL A 206 -12.64 -4.55 0.79
CA VAL A 206 -13.77 -4.01 0.02
C VAL A 206 -13.35 -4.08 -1.44
N TRP A 207 -13.58 -5.25 -2.03
CA TRP A 207 -13.22 -5.58 -3.41
C TRP A 207 -13.76 -4.50 -4.37
N PRO A 208 -13.04 -4.12 -5.45
CA PRO A 208 -13.44 -3.04 -6.35
C PRO A 208 -14.93 -3.01 -6.62
N LEU A 209 -15.54 -1.83 -6.40
CA LEU A 209 -16.99 -1.60 -6.43
C LEU A 209 -17.57 -1.75 -7.84
N VAL A 210 -17.68 -3.00 -8.26
CA VAL A 210 -18.53 -3.43 -9.35
C VAL A 210 -19.73 -4.20 -8.82
N SER A 211 -20.85 -4.05 -9.50
CA SER A 211 -22.17 -4.33 -8.94
C SER A 211 -22.49 -5.81 -8.70
N SER A 212 -21.64 -6.76 -9.12
CA SER A 212 -21.83 -8.20 -8.87
C SER A 212 -20.57 -9.03 -9.18
N PRO A 213 -20.50 -10.31 -8.72
CA PRO A 213 -19.43 -11.24 -9.07
C PRO A 213 -19.30 -11.51 -10.58
N GLU A 214 -20.39 -11.44 -11.36
CA GLU A 214 -20.33 -11.56 -12.82
C GLU A 214 -19.54 -10.42 -13.44
N ARG A 215 -19.59 -9.21 -12.88
CA ARG A 215 -18.77 -8.08 -13.34
C ARG A 215 -17.29 -8.19 -12.92
N LEU A 216 -16.99 -8.99 -11.89
CA LEU A 216 -15.62 -9.38 -11.56
C LEU A 216 -15.08 -10.46 -12.49
N LEU A 217 -15.95 -11.37 -12.92
CA LEU A 217 -15.66 -12.25 -14.04
C LEU A 217 -15.43 -11.42 -15.32
N GLU A 218 -16.27 -10.45 -15.69
CA GLU A 218 -16.02 -9.56 -16.85
C GLU A 218 -14.69 -8.75 -16.77
N ILE A 219 -14.15 -8.49 -15.57
CA ILE A 219 -12.85 -7.81 -15.39
C ILE A 219 -11.68 -8.80 -15.44
N ARG A 220 -11.84 -10.02 -14.87
CA ARG A 220 -10.79 -11.06 -14.86
C ARG A 220 -10.83 -11.99 -16.08
N THR A 221 -11.90 -11.96 -16.86
CA THR A 221 -12.06 -12.60 -18.17
C THR A 221 -12.52 -11.54 -19.15
N VAL A 222 -11.60 -11.04 -19.98
CA VAL A 222 -11.97 -10.37 -21.23
C VAL A 222 -12.73 -11.41 -22.07
N GLY A 223 -14.01 -11.14 -22.33
CA GLY A 223 -14.91 -12.05 -23.05
C GLY A 223 -14.57 -12.20 -24.54
N GLU A 224 -15.38 -12.99 -25.25
CA GLU A 224 -15.17 -13.44 -26.64
C GLU A 224 -15.26 -12.34 -27.74
N ASP A 225 -14.94 -11.08 -27.43
CA ASP A 225 -14.63 -10.05 -28.41
C ASP A 225 -13.20 -10.28 -28.97
N ASP A 226 -12.89 -9.77 -30.17
CA ASP A 226 -11.57 -9.90 -30.84
C ASP A 226 -10.46 -9.04 -30.19
N ALA A 227 -10.30 -9.08 -28.85
CA ALA A 227 -9.35 -8.28 -28.08
C ALA A 227 -8.39 -9.13 -27.23
N VAL A 228 -7.11 -8.76 -27.22
CA VAL A 228 -6.06 -9.34 -26.37
C VAL A 228 -6.13 -8.76 -24.97
N ALA A 229 -6.19 -9.60 -23.94
CA ALA A 229 -6.21 -9.18 -22.54
C ALA A 229 -4.81 -8.80 -22.02
N ALA A 230 -4.70 -7.67 -21.34
CA ALA A 230 -3.48 -7.21 -20.66
C ALA A 230 -3.78 -6.72 -19.22
N PRO A 231 -4.18 -7.60 -18.30
CA PRO A 231 -4.55 -7.20 -16.95
C PRO A 231 -3.35 -6.66 -16.15
N ILE A 232 -3.55 -5.54 -15.46
CA ILE A 232 -2.56 -4.98 -14.53
C ILE A 232 -2.78 -5.63 -13.17
N ILE A 233 -1.80 -6.44 -12.73
CA ILE A 233 -1.84 -7.23 -11.49
C ILE A 233 -0.45 -7.22 -10.84
N ASN A 234 -0.40 -7.08 -9.51
CA ASN A 234 0.80 -7.06 -8.68
C ASN A 234 1.87 -6.08 -9.19
N PHE A 235 1.45 -4.86 -9.57
CA PHE A 235 2.32 -3.84 -10.17
C PHE A 235 3.06 -4.34 -11.43
N SER A 236 2.37 -5.13 -12.27
CA SER A 236 2.90 -5.63 -13.55
C SER A 236 1.86 -5.51 -14.66
N PHE A 237 2.34 -5.21 -15.87
CA PHE A 237 1.54 -5.27 -17.11
C PHE A 237 1.51 -6.68 -17.74
N GLY A 238 2.36 -7.60 -17.27
CA GLY A 238 2.56 -8.92 -17.87
C GLY A 238 3.30 -8.91 -19.22
N ASP A 239 3.36 -10.08 -19.86
CA ASP A 239 3.80 -10.25 -21.24
C ASP A 239 2.62 -10.00 -22.20
N ILE A 240 2.80 -9.14 -23.20
CA ILE A 240 1.71 -8.67 -24.06
C ILE A 240 2.10 -8.84 -25.54
N GLU A 241 1.45 -9.80 -26.21
CA GLU A 241 1.61 -10.03 -27.65
C GLU A 241 0.26 -9.98 -28.39
N ALA A 242 0.20 -9.23 -29.48
CA ALA A 242 -0.96 -9.12 -30.36
C ALA A 242 -0.54 -9.11 -31.84
N LYS A 243 -1.50 -9.08 -32.76
CA LYS A 243 -1.27 -8.83 -34.20
C LYS A 243 -1.60 -7.39 -34.57
N VAL A 244 -1.10 -6.95 -35.72
CA VAL A 244 -1.50 -5.67 -36.34
C VAL A 244 -3.03 -5.58 -36.45
N GLY A 245 -3.60 -4.52 -35.89
CA GLY A 245 -5.04 -4.24 -35.89
C GLY A 245 -5.88 -4.96 -34.83
N GLU A 246 -5.29 -5.81 -33.99
CA GLU A 246 -5.98 -6.35 -32.81
C GLU A 246 -6.02 -5.30 -31.68
N THR A 247 -7.13 -5.26 -30.95
CA THR A 247 -7.28 -4.38 -29.78
C THR A 247 -6.63 -5.05 -28.57
N ILE A 248 -5.79 -4.33 -27.84
CA ILE A 248 -5.27 -4.74 -26.54
C ILE A 248 -6.09 -4.01 -25.47
N ARG A 249 -6.72 -4.79 -24.60
CA ARG A 249 -7.54 -4.31 -23.48
C ARG A 249 -6.76 -4.47 -22.19
N PHE A 250 -6.24 -3.36 -21.69
CA PHE A 250 -5.71 -3.26 -20.34
C PHE A 250 -6.85 -3.14 -19.35
N GLY A 251 -6.75 -3.83 -18.22
CA GLY A 251 -7.72 -3.73 -17.13
C GLY A 251 -6.99 -3.64 -15.80
N ASN A 252 -7.24 -2.59 -15.02
CA ASN A 252 -6.61 -2.44 -13.72
C ASN A 252 -7.29 -3.37 -12.70
N ALA A 253 -6.61 -4.42 -12.27
CA ALA A 253 -7.09 -5.34 -11.24
C ALA A 253 -6.35 -5.16 -9.89
N ASP A 254 -5.41 -4.22 -9.81
CA ASP A 254 -4.70 -3.83 -8.58
C ASP A 254 -5.47 -2.80 -7.76
N GLY A 255 -5.34 -2.87 -6.43
CA GLY A 255 -6.03 -1.97 -5.49
C GLY A 255 -5.59 -0.49 -5.53
N VAL A 256 -4.64 -0.14 -6.40
CA VAL A 256 -4.10 1.22 -6.54
C VAL A 256 -4.35 1.76 -7.96
N PRO A 257 -4.36 3.08 -8.21
CA PRO A 257 -4.46 3.61 -9.56
C PRO A 257 -3.19 3.33 -10.38
N HIS A 258 -3.35 3.06 -11.67
CA HIS A 258 -2.27 2.87 -12.64
C HIS A 258 -2.45 3.76 -13.88
N THR A 259 -1.50 3.72 -14.80
CA THR A 259 -1.62 4.26 -16.16
C THR A 259 -0.95 3.28 -17.14
N VAL A 260 -1.37 3.33 -18.40
CA VAL A 260 -0.74 2.66 -19.55
C VAL A 260 -0.27 3.78 -20.46
N THR A 261 0.97 4.22 -20.26
CA THR A 261 1.55 5.39 -20.93
C THR A 261 2.67 4.97 -21.87
N ALA A 262 2.69 5.50 -23.08
CA ALA A 262 3.68 5.13 -24.09
C ALA A 262 5.11 5.59 -23.74
N GLY A 263 6.09 4.76 -24.10
CA GLY A 263 7.51 5.00 -23.86
C GLY A 263 8.02 4.34 -22.58
N SER A 264 8.94 5.02 -21.90
CA SER A 264 9.56 4.55 -20.65
C SER A 264 9.60 5.69 -19.63
N SER A 265 9.89 5.39 -18.37
CA SER A 265 10.04 6.42 -17.33
C SER A 265 11.20 7.40 -17.57
N ILE A 266 12.13 7.08 -18.49
CA ILE A 266 13.25 7.95 -18.90
C ILE A 266 13.08 8.57 -20.31
N ASP A 267 12.11 8.09 -21.09
CA ASP A 267 11.70 8.62 -22.40
C ASP A 267 10.16 8.49 -22.52
N PRO A 268 9.41 9.32 -21.79
CA PRO A 268 7.95 9.25 -21.76
C PRO A 268 7.36 9.95 -22.99
N ARG A 269 6.43 9.28 -23.69
CA ARG A 269 5.85 9.78 -24.94
C ARG A 269 4.31 9.75 -24.92
N PRO A 270 3.65 10.38 -23.92
CA PRO A 270 2.18 10.31 -23.74
C PRO A 270 1.37 10.85 -24.95
N ASP A 271 1.99 11.67 -25.80
CA ASP A 271 1.41 12.12 -27.07
C ASP A 271 1.22 10.99 -28.11
N GLU A 272 1.90 9.83 -27.95
CA GLU A 272 1.65 8.62 -28.74
C GLU A 272 0.38 7.92 -28.24
N PHE A 273 0.34 7.60 -26.94
CA PHE A 273 -0.86 7.24 -26.20
C PHE A 273 -0.64 7.34 -24.68
N ASP A 274 -1.72 7.63 -23.96
CA ASP A 274 -1.82 7.51 -22.52
C ASP A 274 -3.26 7.14 -22.14
N SER A 275 -3.43 6.26 -21.15
CA SER A 275 -4.74 5.96 -20.56
C SER A 275 -5.24 7.08 -19.63
N GLY A 276 -4.33 7.91 -19.12
CA GLY A 276 -4.57 8.66 -17.90
C GLY A 276 -4.76 7.74 -16.70
N LEU A 277 -5.31 8.28 -15.61
CA LEU A 277 -5.50 7.55 -14.35
C LEU A 277 -6.57 6.44 -14.46
N MET A 278 -6.12 5.19 -14.53
CA MET A 278 -6.96 3.99 -14.40
C MET A 278 -7.09 3.62 -12.92
N GLY A 279 -8.20 3.98 -12.28
CA GLY A 279 -8.58 3.42 -10.97
C GLY A 279 -8.87 1.92 -11.06
N THR A 280 -8.95 1.22 -9.92
CA THR A 280 -9.23 -0.22 -9.88
C THR A 280 -10.56 -0.54 -10.57
N GLY A 281 -10.56 -1.56 -11.43
CA GLY A 281 -11.68 -1.97 -12.28
C GLY A 281 -11.89 -1.11 -13.53
N ALA A 282 -11.05 -0.11 -13.80
CA ALA A 282 -11.06 0.64 -15.05
C ALA A 282 -10.31 -0.12 -16.15
N ASN A 283 -10.85 -0.05 -17.38
CA ASN A 283 -10.25 -0.64 -18.58
C ASN A 283 -9.79 0.46 -19.55
N TYR A 284 -8.77 0.14 -20.34
CA TYR A 284 -8.22 1.00 -21.39
C TYR A 284 -7.90 0.15 -22.64
N ASP A 285 -8.43 0.56 -23.79
CA ASP A 285 -8.25 -0.14 -25.07
C ASP A 285 -7.28 0.65 -25.97
N VAL A 286 -6.29 -0.04 -26.54
CA VAL A 286 -5.32 0.51 -27.51
C VAL A 286 -5.04 -0.50 -28.62
N SER A 287 -4.78 -0.04 -29.84
CA SER A 287 -4.51 -0.90 -31.01
C SER A 287 -3.41 -0.31 -31.89
N PHE A 288 -2.65 -1.15 -32.57
CA PHE A 288 -1.47 -0.74 -33.35
C PHE A 288 -1.60 -1.12 -34.83
N ASP A 289 -1.26 -0.20 -35.73
CA ASP A 289 -1.41 -0.34 -37.19
C ASP A 289 -0.16 -0.88 -37.90
N GLN A 290 0.97 -0.99 -37.19
CA GLN A 290 2.24 -1.52 -37.69
C GLN A 290 2.79 -2.61 -36.76
N PRO A 291 3.52 -3.61 -37.29
CA PRO A 291 4.21 -4.59 -36.45
C PRO A 291 5.45 -3.96 -35.80
N GLY A 292 5.74 -4.32 -34.56
CA GLY A 292 6.77 -3.64 -33.79
C GLY A 292 6.90 -4.06 -32.33
N ARG A 293 7.71 -3.31 -31.59
CA ARG A 293 7.92 -3.45 -30.14
C ARG A 293 7.72 -2.08 -29.49
N TYR A 294 6.62 -1.92 -28.77
CA TYR A 294 6.20 -0.66 -28.17
C TYR A 294 6.44 -0.72 -26.66
N GLN A 295 7.30 0.17 -26.15
CA GLN A 295 7.50 0.30 -24.71
C GLN A 295 6.30 1.00 -24.07
N ILE A 296 5.91 0.51 -22.89
CA ILE A 296 4.92 1.15 -22.02
C ILE A 296 5.47 1.24 -20.60
N PHE A 297 5.01 2.24 -19.86
CA PHE A 297 5.28 2.38 -18.43
C PHE A 297 4.05 2.92 -17.67
N CYS A 298 4.06 2.79 -16.34
CA CYS A 298 3.11 3.49 -15.48
C CYS A 298 3.72 4.81 -15.01
N ALA A 299 3.04 5.93 -15.27
CA ALA A 299 3.47 7.26 -14.85
C ALA A 299 3.49 7.47 -13.32
N LEU A 300 2.71 6.68 -12.58
CA LEU A 300 2.69 6.67 -11.11
C LEU A 300 3.77 5.76 -10.51
N HIS A 301 4.21 4.74 -11.25
CA HIS A 301 5.08 3.68 -10.76
C HIS A 301 6.22 3.44 -11.78
N PRO A 302 7.29 4.26 -11.77
CA PRO A 302 8.31 4.30 -12.83
C PRO A 302 9.08 3.00 -13.14
N GLU A 303 9.04 2.02 -12.23
CA GLU A 303 9.63 0.68 -12.40
C GLU A 303 8.67 -0.29 -13.13
N MET A 304 7.37 0.00 -13.15
CA MET A 304 6.41 -0.75 -13.97
C MET A 304 6.63 -0.40 -15.44
N GLN A 305 7.33 -1.28 -16.15
CA GLN A 305 7.67 -1.11 -17.56
C GLN A 305 7.52 -2.44 -18.29
N ALA A 306 6.98 -2.40 -19.50
CA ALA A 306 6.82 -3.59 -20.34
C ALA A 306 7.09 -3.27 -21.83
N THR A 307 7.13 -4.30 -22.67
CA THR A 307 7.16 -4.14 -24.12
C THR A 307 6.01 -4.91 -24.74
N VAL A 308 5.05 -4.19 -25.30
CA VAL A 308 4.00 -4.75 -26.17
C VAL A 308 4.64 -5.19 -27.49
N VAL A 309 4.37 -6.42 -27.92
CA VAL A 309 4.85 -6.98 -29.19
C VAL A 309 3.69 -7.09 -30.16
N ILE A 310 3.84 -6.48 -31.34
CA ILE A 310 2.83 -6.50 -32.41
C ILE A 310 3.40 -7.25 -33.62
N ASN A 311 2.69 -8.29 -34.05
CA ASN A 311 3.11 -9.25 -35.09
C ASN A 311 2.34 -9.08 -36.41
#